data_AF-A0AAD0AQ02-F1
#
_entry.id   AF-A0AAD0AQ02-F1
#
_cell.length_a   1.000
_cell.length_b   1.000
_cell.length_c   1.000
_cell.angle_alpha   90.00
_cell.angle_beta   90.00
_cell.angle_gamma   90.00
#
_symmetry.space_group_name_H-M   'P 1'
#
loop_
_entity.id
_entity.type
_entity.pdbx_description
1 polymer ?
#
loop_
_entity_poly.entity_id
_entity_poly.type
_entity_poly.pdbx_seq_one_letter_code
_entity_poly.pdbx_strand_id
1 'polypeptide(L)'
;MREYNFKASDSTGEMLMGLGFPFSFMGVAGLILTLRLILFPKIKYSSYVDNIYLEKFLIIVPALIITACLMKVIKKYSIKNYHIYEDKEMLKIENDKKVIELAYTAIKDIKFNKKGNKISKCYKLIIKTNSKDLKFFVRPKENHFGGATENDFNNLENFYLFLKEKISK
;
A
#
# COMPACT_ATOMS: atom_id res chain seq x y z
N MET A 1 23.28 10.42 16.49
CA MET A 1 21.86 10.49 16.12
C MET A 1 21.49 9.15 15.49
N ARG A 2 20.48 8.44 16.01
CA ARG A 2 20.04 7.18 15.38
C ARG A 2 19.03 7.53 14.29
N GLU A 3 19.25 6.99 13.10
CA GLU A 3 18.43 7.22 11.92
C GLU A 3 18.01 5.89 11.31
N TYR A 4 16.77 5.82 10.83
CA TYR A 4 16.19 4.63 10.22
C TYR A 4 15.51 5.02 8.91
N ASN A 5 15.93 4.36 7.84
CA ASN A 5 15.41 4.57 6.51
C ASN A 5 14.76 3.28 6.00
N PHE A 6 13.46 3.30 5.71
CA PHE A 6 12.81 2.14 5.12
C PHE A 6 11.60 2.48 4.25
N LYS A 7 11.35 1.65 3.25
CA LYS A 7 10.13 1.68 2.43
C LYS A 7 8.98 0.94 3.09
N ALA A 8 7.89 1.65 3.34
CA ALA A 8 6.67 1.06 3.89
C ALA A 8 5.40 1.68 3.28
N SER A 9 4.29 0.97 3.39
CA SER A 9 2.95 1.55 3.27
C SER A 9 2.38 1.86 4.65
N ASP A 10 1.51 2.88 4.71
CA ASP A 10 0.72 3.22 5.90
C ASP A 10 -0.72 2.71 5.76
N SER A 11 -1.55 2.94 6.78
CA SER A 11 -2.97 2.55 6.75
C SER A 11 -3.74 3.11 5.54
N THR A 12 -3.37 4.30 5.06
CA THR A 12 -4.01 4.92 3.89
C THR A 12 -3.53 4.25 2.61
N GLY A 13 -2.23 3.96 2.52
CA GLY A 13 -1.62 3.23 1.42
C GLY A 13 -2.20 1.82 1.29
N GLU A 14 -2.41 1.12 2.41
CA GLU A 14 -3.09 -0.18 2.46
C GLU A 14 -4.53 -0.10 1.99
N MET A 15 -5.28 0.90 2.43
CA MET A 15 -6.65 1.12 1.97
C MET A 15 -6.70 1.41 0.47
N LEU A 16 -5.79 2.23 -0.04
CA LEU A 16 -5.69 2.55 -1.46
C LEU A 16 -5.34 1.31 -2.29
N MET A 17 -4.47 0.43 -1.78
CA MET A 17 -4.19 -0.85 -2.44
C MET A 17 -5.40 -1.79 -2.39
N GLY A 18 -6.03 -1.94 -1.22
CA GLY A 18 -7.15 -2.87 -1.02
C GLY A 18 -8.41 -2.50 -1.79
N LEU A 19 -8.70 -1.20 -1.96
CA LEU A 19 -9.86 -0.72 -2.73
C LEU A 19 -9.50 -0.41 -4.19
N GLY A 20 -8.32 0.16 -4.43
CA GLY A 20 -7.92 0.64 -5.75
C GLY A 20 -7.64 -0.49 -6.74
N PHE A 21 -7.13 -1.64 -6.28
CA PHE A 21 -6.88 -2.79 -7.16
C PHE A 21 -8.16 -3.47 -7.68
N PRO A 22 -9.16 -3.83 -6.85
CA PRO A 22 -10.41 -4.38 -7.38
C PRO A 22 -11.15 -3.36 -8.25
N PHE A 23 -11.13 -2.07 -7.86
CA PHE A 23 -11.73 -1.02 -8.68
C PHE A 23 -11.03 -0.84 -10.03
N SER A 24 -9.69 -0.92 -10.09
CA SER A 24 -8.95 -0.71 -11.33
C SER A 24 -9.27 -1.76 -12.40
N PHE A 25 -9.74 -2.96 -12.00
CA PHE A 25 -10.20 -3.98 -12.93
C PHE A 25 -11.73 -3.92 -13.15
N MET A 26 -12.52 -4.10 -12.10
CA MET A 26 -13.99 -4.19 -12.24
C MET A 26 -14.62 -2.86 -12.64
N GLY A 27 -14.15 -1.76 -12.04
CA GLY A 27 -14.65 -0.41 -12.35
C GLY A 27 -14.33 -0.02 -13.79
N VAL A 28 -13.11 -0.29 -14.24
CA VAL A 28 -12.71 0.01 -15.63
C VAL A 28 -13.48 -0.85 -16.63
N ALA A 29 -13.63 -2.15 -16.39
CA ALA A 29 -14.43 -3.01 -17.26
C ALA A 29 -15.89 -2.56 -17.34
N GLY A 30 -16.49 -2.17 -16.20
CA GLY A 30 -17.85 -1.64 -16.14
C GLY A 30 -18.00 -0.29 -16.86
N LEU A 31 -17.00 0.60 -16.76
CA LEU A 31 -16.98 1.87 -17.49
C LEU A 31 -16.89 1.66 -18.99
N ILE A 32 -16.02 0.76 -19.46
CA ILE A 32 -15.88 0.41 -20.88
C ILE A 32 -17.22 -0.14 -21.41
N LEU A 33 -17.84 -1.06 -20.67
CA LEU A 33 -19.13 -1.61 -21.04
C LEU A 33 -20.21 -0.52 -21.13
N THR A 34 -20.28 0.35 -20.12
CA THR A 34 -21.29 1.44 -20.05
C THR A 34 -21.13 2.42 -21.22
N LEU A 35 -19.90 2.89 -21.47
CA LEU A 35 -19.59 3.77 -22.60
C LEU A 35 -20.01 3.14 -23.93
N ARG A 36 -19.76 1.84 -24.08
CA ARG A 36 -20.12 1.11 -25.31
C ARG A 36 -21.62 0.98 -25.49
N LEU A 37 -22.37 0.69 -24.42
CA LEU A 37 -23.84 0.63 -24.48
C LEU A 37 -24.45 1.99 -24.86
N ILE A 38 -23.87 3.09 -24.37
CA ILE A 38 -24.30 4.45 -24.73
C ILE A 38 -23.98 4.78 -26.19
N LEU A 39 -22.79 4.42 -26.67
CA LEU A 39 -22.34 4.72 -28.04
C LEU A 39 -22.98 3.81 -29.10
N PHE A 40 -23.36 2.56 -28.73
CA PHE A 40 -23.91 1.56 -29.65
C PHE A 40 -25.21 0.92 -29.11
N PRO A 41 -26.28 1.70 -28.91
CA PRO A 41 -27.50 1.25 -28.22
C PRO A 41 -28.30 0.17 -28.99
N LYS A 42 -28.02 -0.02 -30.28
CA LYS A 42 -28.72 -1.00 -31.13
C LYS A 42 -28.23 -2.44 -30.96
N ILE A 43 -27.11 -2.66 -30.27
CA ILE A 43 -26.59 -4.00 -29.98
C ILE A 43 -27.29 -4.51 -28.71
N LYS A 44 -28.13 -5.54 -28.83
CA LYS A 44 -28.84 -6.11 -27.67
C LYS A 44 -27.84 -6.78 -26.73
N TYR A 45 -28.09 -6.66 -25.41
CA TYR A 45 -27.27 -7.31 -24.38
C TYR A 45 -27.10 -8.83 -24.63
N SER A 46 -28.13 -9.48 -25.18
CA SER A 46 -28.11 -10.91 -25.54
C SER A 46 -27.15 -11.25 -26.66
N SER A 47 -26.99 -10.36 -27.66
CA SER A 47 -26.07 -10.56 -28.79
C SER A 47 -24.60 -10.58 -28.37
N TYR A 48 -24.29 -10.09 -27.17
CA TYR A 48 -22.96 -10.14 -26.57
C TYR A 48 -22.62 -11.49 -25.94
N VAL A 49 -23.64 -12.23 -25.47
CA VAL A 49 -23.47 -13.60 -24.95
C VAL A 49 -23.10 -14.54 -26.10
N ASP A 50 -23.61 -14.27 -27.30
CA ASP A 50 -23.43 -15.13 -28.48
C ASP A 50 -22.05 -14.98 -29.15
N ASN A 51 -21.31 -13.89 -28.89
CA ASN A 51 -19.98 -13.64 -29.49
C ASN A 51 -18.90 -13.36 -28.43
N ILE A 52 -18.69 -14.35 -27.56
CA ILE A 52 -17.75 -14.35 -26.42
C ILE A 52 -16.33 -13.87 -26.80
N TYR A 53 -15.83 -14.19 -28.00
CA TYR A 53 -14.46 -13.86 -28.39
C TYR A 53 -14.26 -12.37 -28.65
N LEU A 54 -15.21 -11.73 -29.34
CA LEU A 54 -15.16 -10.30 -29.63
C LEU A 54 -15.25 -9.46 -28.35
N GLU A 55 -16.07 -9.90 -27.38
CA GLU A 55 -16.23 -9.23 -26.09
C GLU A 55 -15.02 -9.35 -25.19
N LYS A 56 -14.40 -10.54 -25.14
CA LYS A 56 -13.12 -10.72 -24.43
C LYS A 56 -12.05 -9.76 -25.00
N PHE A 57 -12.02 -9.57 -26.31
CA PHE A 57 -11.05 -8.68 -26.93
C PHE A 57 -11.37 -7.19 -26.71
N LEU A 58 -12.63 -6.77 -26.80
CA LEU A 58 -13.00 -5.36 -26.74
C LEU A 58 -13.15 -4.80 -25.32
N ILE A 59 -13.50 -5.63 -24.34
CA ILE A 59 -13.70 -5.19 -22.95
C ILE A 59 -12.53 -5.64 -22.08
N ILE A 60 -12.22 -6.94 -22.07
CA ILE A 60 -11.27 -7.50 -21.09
C ILE A 60 -9.84 -7.06 -21.40
N VAL A 61 -9.39 -7.12 -22.65
CA VAL A 61 -8.01 -6.74 -23.00
C VAL A 61 -7.70 -5.27 -22.67
N PRO A 62 -8.51 -4.27 -23.09
CA PRO A 62 -8.30 -2.88 -22.70
C PRO A 62 -8.40 -2.67 -21.19
N ALA A 63 -9.36 -3.32 -20.52
CA ALA A 63 -9.48 -3.25 -19.07
C ALA A 63 -8.21 -3.74 -18.39
N LEU A 64 -7.63 -4.88 -18.81
CA LEU A 64 -6.37 -5.40 -18.26
C LEU A 64 -5.19 -4.44 -18.46
N ILE A 65 -5.07 -3.83 -19.64
CA ILE A 65 -4.00 -2.87 -19.94
C ILE A 65 -4.12 -1.64 -19.01
N ILE A 66 -5.32 -1.06 -18.91
CA ILE A 66 -5.58 0.10 -18.05
C ILE A 66 -5.37 -0.28 -16.58
N THR A 67 -5.85 -1.45 -16.16
CA THR A 67 -5.63 -1.99 -14.80
C THR A 67 -4.15 -2.04 -14.48
N ALA A 68 -3.32 -2.59 -15.38
CA ALA A 68 -1.88 -2.68 -15.19
C ALA A 68 -1.22 -1.30 -15.03
N CYS A 69 -1.65 -0.30 -15.80
CA CYS A 69 -1.20 1.07 -15.65
C CYS A 69 -1.63 1.68 -14.30
N LEU A 70 -2.89 1.55 -13.93
CA LEU A 70 -3.42 2.06 -12.65
C LEU A 70 -2.75 1.41 -11.45
N MET A 71 -2.49 0.10 -11.49
CA MET A 71 -1.79 -0.61 -10.42
C MET A 71 -0.39 -0.04 -10.16
N LYS A 72 0.37 0.30 -11.21
CA LYS A 72 1.68 0.96 -11.06
C LYS A 72 1.56 2.30 -10.34
N VAL A 73 0.52 3.08 -10.68
CA VAL A 73 0.26 4.39 -10.08
C VAL A 73 -0.14 4.24 -8.60
N ILE A 74 -1.09 3.35 -8.29
CA ILE A 74 -1.52 3.05 -6.92
C ILE A 74 -0.33 2.63 -6.07
N LYS A 75 0.49 1.70 -6.59
CA LYS A 75 1.69 1.21 -5.90
C LYS A 75 2.66 2.35 -5.56
N LYS A 76 2.89 3.28 -6.50
CA LYS A 76 3.75 4.46 -6.29
C LYS A 76 3.23 5.39 -5.19
N TYR A 77 1.91 5.55 -5.06
CA TYR A 77 1.32 6.44 -4.05
C TYR A 77 1.17 5.79 -2.67
N SER A 78 1.05 4.47 -2.62
CA SER A 78 0.87 3.72 -1.38
C SER A 78 2.18 3.42 -0.66
N ILE A 79 3.27 3.20 -1.39
CA ILE A 79 4.60 2.92 -0.82
C ILE A 79 5.37 4.23 -0.72
N LYS A 80 5.86 4.54 0.48
CA LYS A 80 6.61 5.76 0.78
C LYS A 80 7.97 5.40 1.36
N ASN A 81 8.95 6.28 1.12
CA ASN A 81 10.21 6.23 1.86
C ASN A 81 9.97 6.93 3.20
N TYR A 82 10.29 6.23 4.29
CA TYR A 82 10.29 6.82 5.62
C TYR A 82 11.71 7.11 6.04
N HIS A 83 11.94 8.34 6.48
CA HIS A 83 13.14 8.75 7.19
C HIS A 83 12.75 9.04 8.63
N ILE A 84 13.31 8.29 9.57
CA ILE A 84 12.98 8.40 10.99
C ILE A 84 14.25 8.70 11.77
N TYR A 85 14.20 9.73 12.59
CA TYR A 85 15.33 10.13 13.41
C TYR A 85 14.89 10.66 14.77
N GLU A 86 15.81 10.58 15.72
CA GLU A 86 15.63 11.15 17.05
C GLU A 86 16.13 12.60 17.07
N ASP A 87 15.27 13.52 17.48
CA ASP A 87 15.61 14.91 17.74
C ASP A 87 15.25 15.25 19.20
N LYS A 88 16.28 15.35 20.05
CA LYS A 88 16.16 15.48 21.52
C LYS A 88 15.36 14.30 22.12
N GLU A 89 14.17 14.57 22.67
CA GLU A 89 13.26 13.57 23.28
C GLU A 89 12.04 13.27 22.39
N MET A 90 12.09 13.66 21.11
CA MET A 90 11.02 13.46 20.15
C MET A 90 11.49 12.56 19.02
N LEU A 91 10.59 11.70 18.56
CA LEU A 91 10.76 10.92 17.37
C LEU A 91 10.18 11.68 16.17
N LYS A 92 11.02 11.98 15.18
CA LYS A 92 10.58 12.60 13.92
C LYS A 92 10.45 11.52 12.86
N ILE A 93 9.27 11.45 12.24
CA ILE A 93 8.92 10.50 11.19
C ILE A 93 8.55 11.30 9.96
N GLU A 94 9.40 11.25 8.95
CA GLU A 94 9.24 11.96 7.70
C GLU A 94 8.92 10.98 6.58
N ASN A 95 8.03 11.39 5.68
CA ASN A 95 7.85 10.78 4.38
C ASN A 95 7.67 11.87 3.32
N ASP A 96 7.63 11.47 2.04
CA ASP A 96 7.52 12.35 0.88
C ASP A 96 6.38 13.40 0.93
N LYS A 97 5.42 13.29 1.85
CA LYS A 97 4.25 14.17 1.96
C LYS A 97 4.06 14.83 3.32
N LYS A 98 4.65 14.28 4.39
CA LYS A 98 4.28 14.62 5.78
C LYS A 98 5.46 14.42 6.73
N VAL A 99 5.56 15.33 7.69
CA VAL A 99 6.41 15.21 8.88
C VAL A 99 5.50 14.98 10.09
N ILE A 100 5.84 14.01 10.91
CA ILE A 100 5.13 13.69 12.16
C ILE A 100 6.16 13.75 13.28
N GLU A 101 5.90 14.58 14.28
CA GLU A 101 6.68 14.62 15.52
C GLU A 101 5.91 13.88 16.62
N LEU A 102 6.56 12.93 17.26
CA LEU A 102 5.96 12.07 18.27
C LEU A 102 6.82 12.04 19.54
N ALA A 103 6.26 12.55 20.64
CA ALA A 103 6.88 12.41 21.95
C ALA A 103 6.88 10.94 22.39
N TYR A 104 7.98 10.47 22.96
CA TYR A 104 8.04 9.10 23.49
C TYR A 104 6.99 8.86 24.58
N THR A 105 6.68 9.87 25.40
CA THR A 105 5.63 9.84 26.42
C THR A 105 4.22 9.66 25.86
N ALA A 106 4.02 9.96 24.57
CA ALA A 106 2.74 9.75 23.89
C ALA A 106 2.57 8.32 23.35
N ILE A 107 3.63 7.49 23.39
CA ILE A 107 3.60 6.11 22.95
C ILE A 107 3.12 5.22 24.10
N LYS A 108 2.03 4.49 23.86
CA LYS A 108 1.43 3.58 24.85
C LYS A 108 1.99 2.17 24.77
N ASP A 109 2.16 1.68 23.55
CA ASP A 109 2.47 0.28 23.27
C ASP A 109 2.99 0.17 21.83
N ILE A 110 3.79 -0.86 21.57
CA ILE A 110 4.32 -1.16 20.24
C ILE A 110 4.06 -2.63 19.92
N LYS A 111 3.56 -2.89 18.71
CA LYS A 111 3.30 -4.25 18.23
C LYS A 111 4.05 -4.51 16.94
N PHE A 112 4.74 -5.63 16.90
CA PHE A 112 5.49 -6.04 15.73
C PHE A 112 5.10 -7.46 15.31
N ASN A 113 4.61 -7.60 14.09
CA ASN A 113 4.15 -8.86 13.53
C ASN A 113 4.93 -9.18 12.25
N LYS A 114 5.48 -10.39 12.19
CA LYS A 114 6.09 -10.96 10.97
C LYS A 114 5.15 -12.02 10.43
N LYS A 115 4.82 -11.97 9.13
CA LYS A 115 3.98 -12.97 8.46
C LYS A 115 4.51 -13.31 7.07
N GLY A 116 4.16 -14.52 6.60
CA GLY A 116 4.44 -14.99 5.25
C GLY A 116 5.91 -15.31 4.98
N ASN A 117 6.20 -15.77 3.76
CA ASN A 117 7.54 -16.10 3.30
C ASN A 117 7.71 -15.72 1.81
N LYS A 118 8.95 -15.44 1.38
CA LYS A 118 9.27 -15.01 0.01
C LYS A 118 8.34 -13.86 -0.41
N ILE A 119 7.55 -14.03 -1.47
CA ILE A 119 6.65 -13.00 -2.01
C ILE A 119 5.54 -12.58 -1.03
N SER A 120 5.13 -13.44 -0.10
CA SER A 120 4.10 -13.12 0.90
C SER A 120 4.67 -12.54 2.20
N LYS A 121 6.00 -12.37 2.30
CA LYS A 121 6.67 -11.78 3.47
C LYS A 121 6.08 -10.38 3.74
N CYS A 122 5.68 -10.14 4.98
CA CYS A 122 5.12 -8.86 5.40
C CYS A 122 5.47 -8.61 6.86
N TYR A 123 6.20 -7.52 7.13
CA TYR A 123 6.45 -7.05 8.49
C TYR A 123 5.52 -5.87 8.77
N LYS A 124 4.84 -5.93 9.91
CA LYS A 124 3.90 -4.90 10.35
C LYS A 124 4.33 -4.37 11.70
N LEU A 125 4.70 -3.10 11.73
CA LEU A 125 4.94 -2.34 12.96
C LEU A 125 3.73 -1.45 13.25
N ILE A 126 3.25 -1.48 14.48
CA ILE A 126 2.19 -0.60 14.99
C ILE A 126 2.75 0.12 16.21
N ILE A 127 2.77 1.46 16.15
CA ILE A 127 3.05 2.31 17.30
C ILE A 127 1.69 2.84 17.75
N LYS A 128 1.24 2.39 18.92
CA LYS A 128 0.00 2.89 19.52
C LYS A 128 0.29 4.17 20.27
N THR A 129 -0.47 5.20 19.97
CA THR A 129 -0.34 6.51 20.61
C THR A 129 -1.65 6.87 21.31
N ASN A 130 -1.65 8.00 22.04
CA ASN A 130 -2.87 8.52 22.64
C ASN A 130 -3.93 8.98 21.64
N SER A 131 -3.54 9.31 20.41
CA SER A 131 -4.43 9.88 19.39
C SER A 131 -4.74 8.89 18.28
N LYS A 132 -3.72 8.52 17.49
CA LYS A 132 -3.85 7.66 16.33
C LYS A 132 -2.67 6.73 16.20
N ASP A 133 -2.97 5.45 16.00
CA ASP A 133 -1.96 4.44 15.73
C ASP A 133 -1.21 4.73 14.43
N LEU A 134 0.11 4.73 14.51
CA LEU A 134 0.98 4.71 13.34
C LEU A 134 1.22 3.26 12.94
N LYS A 135 1.00 2.95 11.66
CA LYS A 135 1.14 1.58 11.13
C LYS A 135 2.05 1.61 9.92
N PHE A 136 3.04 0.74 9.92
CA PHE A 136 4.00 0.56 8.84
C PHE A 136 3.94 -0.88 8.36
N PHE A 137 3.79 -1.06 7.05
CA PHE A 137 3.76 -2.36 6.40
C PHE A 137 4.91 -2.43 5.40
N VAL A 138 5.86 -3.33 5.65
CA VAL A 138 7.02 -3.57 4.78
C VAL A 138 6.82 -4.91 4.07
N ARG A 139 6.83 -4.86 2.73
CA ARG A 139 6.64 -5.99 1.83
C ARG A 139 7.71 -6.01 0.75
N PRO A 140 8.17 -7.20 0.35
CA PRO A 140 9.27 -7.33 -0.59
C PRO A 140 8.90 -6.77 -1.96
N LYS A 141 9.89 -6.39 -2.75
CA LYS A 141 9.72 -5.79 -4.08
C LYS A 141 8.93 -6.68 -5.05
N GLU A 142 9.07 -7.99 -4.92
CA GLU A 142 8.39 -9.01 -5.72
C GLU A 142 6.88 -9.04 -5.43
N ASN A 143 6.45 -8.56 -4.25
CA ASN A 143 5.03 -8.46 -3.92
C ASN A 143 4.37 -7.36 -4.78
N HIS A 144 3.19 -7.64 -5.33
CA HIS A 144 2.42 -6.66 -6.09
C HIS A 144 2.12 -5.38 -5.29
N PHE A 145 1.99 -5.51 -3.98
CA PHE A 145 1.76 -4.45 -3.00
C PHE A 145 3.03 -4.04 -2.23
N GLY A 146 4.22 -4.50 -2.65
CA GLY A 146 5.48 -4.27 -1.94
C GLY A 146 6.56 -3.63 -2.80
N GLY A 147 7.56 -3.05 -2.16
CA GLY A 147 8.62 -2.30 -2.83
C GLY A 147 9.91 -2.23 -2.02
N ALA A 148 9.97 -3.03 -0.96
CA ALA A 148 11.03 -3.02 0.02
C ALA A 148 12.11 -4.05 -0.35
N THR A 149 13.34 -3.71 -0.02
CA THR A 149 14.54 -4.54 -0.05
C THR A 149 14.74 -5.21 1.31
N GLU A 150 15.65 -6.18 1.40
CA GLU A 150 15.97 -6.80 2.69
C GLU A 150 16.52 -5.79 3.71
N ASN A 151 17.22 -4.74 3.24
CA ASN A 151 17.68 -3.66 4.10
C ASN A 151 16.53 -2.88 4.76
N ASP A 152 15.44 -2.67 4.04
CA ASP A 152 14.24 -2.02 4.59
C ASP A 152 13.61 -2.86 5.71
N PHE A 153 13.62 -4.19 5.58
CA PHE A 153 13.16 -5.10 6.64
C PHE A 153 14.05 -5.03 7.88
N ASN A 154 15.37 -5.08 7.68
CA ASN A 154 16.34 -4.98 8.77
C ASN A 154 16.24 -3.63 9.50
N ASN A 155 16.08 -2.52 8.75
CA ASN A 155 15.93 -1.19 9.33
C ASN A 155 14.63 -1.05 10.14
N LEU A 156 13.51 -1.62 9.66
CA LEU A 156 12.26 -1.64 10.41
C LEU A 156 12.41 -2.43 11.72
N GLU A 157 13.11 -3.57 11.68
CA GLU A 157 13.35 -4.41 12.86
C GLU A 157 14.26 -3.72 13.88
N ASN A 158 15.36 -3.12 13.44
CA ASN A 158 16.24 -2.32 14.28
C ASN A 158 15.50 -1.13 14.91
N PHE A 159 14.62 -0.49 14.14
CA PHE A 159 13.76 0.59 14.64
C PHE A 159 12.78 0.10 15.70
N TYR A 160 12.13 -1.05 15.51
CA TYR A 160 11.27 -1.67 16.52
C TYR A 160 12.02 -1.98 17.82
N LEU A 161 13.21 -2.59 17.73
CA LEU A 161 14.04 -2.90 18.90
C LEU A 161 14.40 -1.63 19.68
N PHE A 162 14.79 -0.57 18.97
CA PHE A 162 15.06 0.72 19.58
C PHE A 162 13.85 1.30 20.32
N LEU A 163 12.66 1.31 19.71
CA LEU A 163 11.45 1.78 20.37
C LEU A 163 11.14 0.96 21.62
N LYS A 164 11.35 -0.36 21.55
CA LYS A 164 11.12 -1.26 22.69
C LYS A 164 12.02 -0.93 23.87
N GLU A 165 13.30 -0.67 23.61
CA GLU A 165 14.26 -0.25 24.62
C GLU A 165 13.90 1.11 25.25
N LYS A 166 13.40 2.05 24.44
CA LYS A 166 13.03 3.40 24.90
C LYS A 166 11.78 3.44 25.77
N ILE A 167 10.77 2.63 25.45
CA ILE A 167 9.49 2.62 26.19
C ILE A 167 9.56 1.73 27.44
N SER A 168 10.54 0.80 27.51
CA SER A 168 10.75 -0.06 28.67
C SER A 168 11.56 0.61 29.79
N LYS A 169 12.10 1.80 29.57
CA LYS A 169 12.83 2.62 30.55
C LYS A 169 11.90 3.68 31.11
#